data_AF-A0A357HYE9-F1
#
_entry.id   AF-A0A357HYE9-F1
#
_cell.length_a   1.000
_cell.length_b   1.000
_cell.length_c   1.000
_cell.angle_alpha   90.00
_cell.angle_beta   90.00
_cell.angle_gamma   90.00
#
_symmetry.space_group_name_H-M   'P 1'
#
loop_
_entity.id
_entity.type
_entity.pdbx_description
1 polymer ?
#
loop_
_entity_poly.entity_id
_entity_poly.type
_entity_poly.pdbx_seq_one_letter_code
_entity_poly.pdbx_strand_id
1 'polypeptide(L)' 'MTTPNEENFKYYKKAEKKALDILAEMKATTPKRMDIELALLVAIFELHKGEMPAESVSKIVQGHLETVEPYYASQEAK' A
#
# COMPACT_ATOMS: atom_id res chain seq x y z
N MET A 1 -8.58 9.72 -27.30
CA MET A 1 -8.77 8.35 -26.75
C MET A 1 -7.77 8.20 -25.63
N THR A 2 -8.23 7.97 -24.40
CA THR A 2 -7.30 7.68 -23.30
C THR A 2 -6.68 6.31 -23.52
N THR A 3 -5.36 6.21 -23.43
CA THR A 3 -4.66 4.94 -23.59
C THR A 3 -4.98 4.03 -22.38
N PRO A 4 -4.92 2.69 -22.51
CA PRO A 4 -5.13 1.77 -21.39
C PRO A 4 -4.27 2.11 -20.15
N ASN A 5 -3.08 2.69 -20.37
CA ASN A 5 -2.19 3.15 -19.32
C ASN A 5 -2.75 4.34 -18.53
N GLU A 6 -3.41 5.29 -19.18
CA GLU A 6 -4.02 6.45 -18.51
C GLU A 6 -5.26 6.05 -17.69
N GLU A 7 -5.99 5.02 -18.14
CA GLU A 7 -7.15 4.50 -17.41
C GLU A 7 -6.73 3.67 -16.19
N ASN A 8 -5.72 2.80 -16.34
CA ASN A 8 -5.12 2.07 -15.23
C ASN A 8 -4.55 3.02 -14.16
N PHE A 9 -3.92 4.12 -14.58
CA PHE A 9 -3.41 5.13 -13.66
C PHE A 9 -4.54 5.82 -12.86
N LYS A 10 -5.71 6.04 -13.47
CA LYS A 10 -6.89 6.57 -12.75
C LYS A 10 -7.38 5.60 -11.68
N TYR A 11 -7.44 4.30 -11.96
CA TYR A 11 -7.81 3.30 -10.95
C TYR A 11 -6.82 3.25 -9.81
N TYR A 12 -5.52 3.28 -10.13
CA TYR A 12 -4.45 3.39 -9.13
C TYR A 12 -4.64 4.62 -8.23
N LYS A 13 -4.84 5.83 -8.80
CA LYS A 13 -5.03 7.05 -8.01
C LYS A 13 -6.29 7.02 -7.14
N LYS A 14 -7.36 6.38 -7.59
CA LYS A 14 -8.56 6.16 -6.77
C LYS A 14 -8.27 5.21 -5.61
N ALA A 15 -7.53 4.13 -5.85
CA ALA A 15 -7.15 3.16 -4.81
C ALA A 15 -6.20 3.80 -3.78
N GLU A 16 -5.19 4.54 -4.24
CA GLU A 16 -4.25 5.30 -3.40
C GLU A 16 -4.99 6.24 -2.46
N LYS A 17 -5.92 7.05 -2.99
CA LYS A 17 -6.71 7.98 -2.17
C LYS A 17 -7.47 7.25 -1.06
N LYS A 18 -8.15 6.15 -1.39
CA LYS A 18 -8.90 5.35 -0.40
C LYS A 18 -7.97 4.76 0.67
N ALA A 19 -6.78 4.29 0.29
CA ALA A 19 -5.81 3.76 1.24
C ALA A 19 -5.35 4.84 2.24
N LEU A 20 -5.15 6.07 1.78
CA LEU A 20 -4.81 7.21 2.64
C LEU A 20 -5.95 7.62 3.57
N ASP A 21 -7.20 7.56 3.11
CA ASP A 21 -8.38 7.80 3.94
C ASP A 21 -8.48 6.75 5.08
N ILE A 22 -8.28 5.46 4.76
CA ILE A 22 -8.23 4.38 5.76
C ILE A 22 -7.11 4.61 6.77
N LEU A 23 -5.92 5.04 6.33
CA LEU A 23 -4.82 5.37 7.23
C LEU A 23 -5.20 6.48 8.22
N ALA A 24 -5.95 7.49 7.77
CA ALA A 24 -6.45 8.56 8.64
C ALA A 24 -7.46 8.03 9.68
N GLU A 25 -8.37 7.16 9.28
CA GLU A 25 -9.34 6.50 10.18
C GLU A 25 -8.63 5.63 11.22
N MET A 26 -7.65 4.83 10.81
CA MET A 26 -6.90 3.94 11.71
C MET A 26 -6.13 4.71 12.80
N LYS A 27 -5.65 5.92 12.49
CA LYS A 27 -5.03 6.83 13.48
C LYS A 27 -6.01 7.30 14.56
N ALA A 28 -7.31 7.31 14.28
CA ALA A 28 -8.35 7.58 15.27
C ALA A 28 -8.72 6.31 16.07
N THR A 29 -8.54 5.11 15.50
CA THR A 29 -8.84 3.83 16.16
C THR A 29 -7.81 3.43 17.21
N THR A 30 -6.52 3.66 16.96
CA THR A 30 -5.45 3.33 17.91
C THR A 30 -4.32 4.36 17.86
N PRO A 31 -3.76 4.78 19.01
CA PRO A 31 -2.59 5.64 19.03
C PRO A 31 -1.28 4.88 18.71
N LYS A 32 -1.29 3.54 18.71
CA LYS A 32 -0.10 2.72 18.47
C LYS A 32 0.13 2.54 16.98
N ARG A 33 1.19 3.16 16.44
CA ARG A 33 1.57 3.05 15.02
C ARG A 33 1.77 1.60 14.58
N MET A 34 2.42 0.78 15.42
CA MET A 34 2.67 -0.64 15.15
C MET A 34 1.38 -1.43 14.89
N ASP A 35 0.29 -1.15 15.63
CA ASP A 35 -0.99 -1.84 15.43
C ASP A 35 -1.57 -1.50 14.04
N ILE A 36 -1.42 -0.25 13.60
CA ILE A 36 -1.85 0.22 12.28
C ILE A 36 -1.00 -0.42 11.18
N GLU A 37 0.33 -0.42 11.34
CA GLU A 37 1.29 -1.02 10.41
C GLU A 37 0.98 -2.51 10.20
N LEU A 38 0.81 -3.26 11.28
CA LEU A 38 0.48 -4.69 11.22
C LEU A 38 -0.89 -4.94 10.59
N ALA A 39 -1.91 -4.13 10.91
CA ALA A 39 -3.24 -4.27 10.31
C ALA A 39 -3.22 -4.05 8.78
N LEU A 40 -2.49 -3.02 8.32
CA LEU A 40 -2.35 -2.74 6.89
C LEU A 40 -1.55 -3.83 6.17
N LEU A 41 -0.51 -4.39 6.81
CA LEU A 41 0.23 -5.53 6.25
C LEU A 41 -0.68 -6.76 6.13
N VAL A 42 -1.47 -7.09 7.17
CA VAL A 42 -2.42 -8.21 7.12
C VAL A 42 -3.45 -8.04 6.01
N ALA A 43 -3.94 -6.82 5.75
CA ALA A 43 -4.88 -6.55 4.67
C ALA A 43 -4.32 -6.93 3.29
N ILE A 44 -3.01 -6.77 3.07
CA ILE A 44 -2.35 -7.19 1.82
C ILE A 44 -2.32 -8.72 1.68
N PHE A 45 -2.13 -9.45 2.78
CA PHE A 45 -2.20 -10.92 2.76
C PHE A 45 -3.63 -11.41 2.51
N GLU A 46 -4.63 -10.80 3.14
CA GLU A 46 -6.04 -11.15 2.90
C GLU A 46 -6.47 -10.83 1.46
N LEU A 47 -5.92 -9.79 0.82
CA LEU A 47 -6.17 -9.48 -0.60
C LEU A 47 -5.78 -10.63 -1.54
N HIS A 48 -4.72 -11.38 -1.22
CA HIS A 48 -4.20 -12.47 -2.05
C HIS A 48 -4.58 -13.87 -1.52
N LYS A 49 -5.47 -13.92 -0.52
CA LYS A 49 -5.81 -15.16 0.18
C LYS A 49 -6.51 -16.14 -0.74
N GLY A 50 -5.99 -17.37 -0.77
CA GLY A 50 -6.48 -18.43 -1.66
C GLY A 50 -5.93 -18.34 -3.08
N GLU A 51 -5.24 -17.27 -3.45
CA GLU A 51 -4.62 -17.09 -4.76
C GLU A 51 -3.11 -17.33 -4.72
N MET A 52 -2.43 -16.91 -3.65
CA MET A 52 -0.97 -16.97 -3.54
C MET A 52 -0.49 -17.45 -2.16
N PRO A 53 0.65 -18.18 -2.09
CA PRO A 53 1.31 -18.47 -0.81
C PRO A 53 1.80 -17.19 -0.12
N ALA A 54 1.80 -17.18 1.22
CA ALA A 54 2.24 -16.03 2.01
C ALA A 54 3.68 -15.58 1.67
N GLU A 55 4.59 -16.52 1.39
CA GLU A 55 5.96 -16.20 0.99
C GLU A 55 6.01 -15.36 -0.30
N SER A 56 5.17 -15.69 -1.28
CA SER A 56 5.09 -14.96 -2.55
C SER A 56 4.56 -13.55 -2.34
N VAL A 57 3.53 -13.38 -1.50
CA VAL A 57 3.00 -12.07 -1.13
C VAL A 57 4.07 -11.22 -0.43
N SER A 58 4.83 -11.83 0.49
CA SER A 58 5.93 -11.15 1.18
C SER A 58 6.98 -10.61 0.19
N LYS A 59 7.36 -11.40 -0.83
CA LYS A 59 8.32 -10.97 -1.85
C LYS A 59 7.77 -9.82 -2.71
N ILE A 60 6.48 -9.83 -3.03
CA ILE A 60 5.83 -8.73 -3.75
C ILE A 60 5.88 -7.43 -2.93
N VAL A 61 5.54 -7.51 -1.64
CA VAL A 61 5.60 -6.35 -0.75
C VAL A 61 7.02 -5.80 -0.67
N GLN A 62 8.02 -6.66 -0.51
CA GLN A 62 9.44 -6.26 -0.49
C GLN A 62 9.85 -5.56 -1.80
N GLY A 63 9.52 -6.11 -2.96
CA GLY A 63 9.83 -5.48 -4.25
C GLY A 63 9.14 -4.12 -4.45
N HIS A 64 7.91 -3.95 -3.93
CA HIS A 64 7.26 -2.64 -3.92
C HIS A 64 7.97 -1.65 -2.99
N LEU A 65 8.41 -2.09 -1.81
CA LEU A 65 9.18 -1.25 -0.89
C LEU A 65 10.49 -0.76 -1.51
N GLU A 66 11.25 -1.64 -2.17
CA GLU A 66 12.48 -1.26 -2.91
C GLU A 66 12.22 -0.18 -3.97
N THR A 67 11.01 -0.16 -4.54
CA THR A 67 10.61 0.84 -5.54
C THR A 67 10.24 2.19 -4.91
N VAL A 68 9.52 2.19 -3.78
CA VAL A 68 8.99 3.43 -3.17
C VAL A 68 9.93 4.05 -2.15
N GLU A 69 10.83 3.28 -1.55
CA GLU A 69 11.78 3.76 -0.55
C GLU A 69 12.62 4.94 -1.06
N PRO A 70 13.23 4.92 -2.27
CA PRO A 70 14.00 6.05 -2.76
C PRO A 70 13.18 7.34 -2.90
N TYR A 71 11.90 7.22 -3.27
CA TYR A 71 10.99 8.36 -3.39
C TYR A 71 10.73 9.02 -2.04
N TYR A 72 10.45 8.23 -0.99
CA TYR A 72 10.21 8.79 0.35
C TYR A 72 11.49 9.28 1.02
N ALA A 73 12.61 8.56 0.87
CA ALA A 73 13.91 9.01 1.35
C ALA A 73 14.32 10.38 0.76
N SER A 74 14.00 10.62 -0.51
CA SER A 74 14.25 11.91 -1.16
C SER A 74 13.40 13.08 -0.62
N GLN A 75 12.28 12.78 0.03
CA GLN A 75 11.42 13.79 0.65
C GLN A 75 11.86 14.14 2.08
N GLU A 76 12.46 13.20 2.80
CA GLU A 76 13.02 13.44 4.14
C GLU A 76 14.27 14.34 4.11
N ALA A 77 14.97 14.39 2.98
CA ALA A 77 16.15 15.23 2.77
C ALA A 77 15.83 16.73 2.53
N LYS A 78 14.56 17.15 2.64
CA LYS A 78 14.09 18.54 2.50
C LYS A 78 13.54 19.07 3.82
#